data_AF-A7SDC6-F1
#
_entry.id   AF-A7SDC6-F1
#
_cell.length_a   1.000
_cell.length_b   1.000
_cell.length_c   1.000
_cell.angle_alpha   90.00
_cell.angle_beta   90.00
_cell.angle_gamma   90.00
#
_symmetry.space_group_name_H-M   'P 1'
#
loop_
_entity.id
_entity.type
_entity.pdbx_description
1 polymer ?
#
loop_
_entity_poly.entity_id
_entity_poly.type
_entity_poly.pdbx_seq_one_letter_code
_entity_poly.pdbx_strand_id
1 'polypeptide(L)'
;QIQEKQPFFLTDEERRTLISEGLPVPSGLPLTKVEERALKKVRRKIKNKISAQESRRKKKEYMETLEKRVETCSSENLELRKKLDSLENTNRNLIGQLQKLQALISPKVQRPVNARSTQTSTCLMVVVLCFAVFVGSWS
;
A
#
# COMPACT_ATOMS: atom_id res chain seq x y z
N GLN A 1 40.69 -48.57 -24.56
CA GLN A 1 39.49 -48.36 -23.73
C GLN A 1 38.33 -48.10 -24.67
N ILE A 2 37.35 -49.01 -24.71
CA ILE A 2 36.17 -48.90 -25.58
C ILE A 2 35.24 -47.90 -24.89
N GLN A 3 35.17 -46.68 -25.41
CA GLN A 3 34.25 -45.65 -24.93
C GLN A 3 32.83 -46.15 -25.17
N GLU A 4 32.11 -46.52 -24.09
CA GLU A 4 30.68 -46.83 -24.14
C GLU A 4 29.95 -45.68 -24.84
N LYS A 5 29.47 -45.95 -26.06
CA LYS A 5 28.73 -45.02 -26.89
C LYS A 5 27.32 -44.87 -26.30
N GLN A 6 27.12 -43.84 -25.48
CA GLN A 6 25.80 -43.27 -25.21
C GLN A 6 25.12 -42.99 -26.57
N PRO A 7 23.91 -43.51 -26.83
CA PRO A 7 23.24 -43.29 -28.10
C PRO A 7 22.94 -41.80 -28.26
N PHE A 8 23.56 -41.21 -29.29
CA PHE A 8 23.44 -39.80 -29.62
C PHE A 8 22.13 -39.55 -30.35
N PHE A 9 21.15 -38.97 -29.66
CA PHE A 9 19.90 -38.50 -30.26
C PHE A 9 19.91 -36.98 -30.38
N LEU A 10 19.86 -36.49 -31.63
CA LEU A 10 19.53 -35.08 -31.90
C LEU A 10 18.05 -34.85 -31.64
N THR A 11 17.73 -33.82 -30.88
CA THR A 11 16.35 -33.31 -30.84
C THR A 11 15.98 -32.71 -32.19
N ASP A 12 14.69 -32.70 -32.53
CA ASP A 12 14.20 -32.14 -33.80
C ASP A 12 14.59 -30.66 -33.97
N GLU A 13 14.64 -29.90 -32.88
CA GLU A 13 15.08 -28.49 -32.87
C GLU A 13 16.57 -28.35 -33.23
N GLU A 14 17.43 -29.24 -32.72
CA GLU A 14 18.86 -29.27 -33.06
C GLU A 14 19.07 -29.67 -34.51
N ARG A 15 18.35 -30.69 -35.00
CA ARG A 15 18.40 -31.13 -36.39
C ARG A 15 17.96 -30.01 -37.34
N ARG A 16 16.84 -29.34 -37.05
CA ARG A 16 16.35 -28.19 -37.84
C ARG A 16 17.34 -27.04 -37.85
N THR A 17 17.96 -26.73 -36.70
CA THR A 17 18.93 -25.63 -36.60
C THR A 17 20.26 -25.97 -37.30
N LEU A 18 20.68 -27.23 -37.31
CA LEU A 18 21.85 -27.67 -38.09
C LEU A 18 21.60 -27.51 -39.60
N ILE A 19 20.43 -27.95 -40.09
CA ILE A 19 20.05 -27.82 -41.50
C ILE A 19 19.97 -26.34 -41.90
N SER A 20 19.38 -25.48 -41.06
CA SER A 20 19.25 -24.06 -41.37
C SER A 20 20.59 -23.31 -41.38
N GLU A 21 21.59 -23.79 -40.62
CA GLU A 21 22.95 -23.26 -40.67
C GLU A 21 23.82 -23.87 -41.79
N GLY A 22 23.26 -24.77 -42.61
CA GLY A 22 23.98 -25.45 -43.68
C GLY A 22 25.03 -26.43 -43.17
N LEU A 23 24.89 -26.91 -41.94
CA LEU A 23 25.82 -27.86 -41.32
C LEU A 23 25.33 -29.29 -41.58
N PRO A 24 26.23 -30.23 -41.91
CA PRO A 24 25.86 -31.62 -42.13
C PRO A 24 25.21 -32.18 -40.87
N VAL A 25 24.06 -32.82 -41.02
CA VAL A 25 23.33 -33.45 -39.92
C VAL A 25 24.02 -34.79 -39.63
N PRO A 26 24.60 -34.99 -38.44
CA PRO A 26 25.23 -36.25 -38.10
C PRO A 26 24.23 -37.40 -38.20
N SER A 27 24.53 -38.41 -39.01
CA SER A 27 23.68 -39.59 -39.28
C SER A 27 24.15 -40.86 -38.55
N GLY A 28 25.34 -40.83 -37.93
CA GLY A 28 25.90 -41.96 -37.18
C GLY A 28 27.13 -41.58 -36.36
N LEU A 29 27.54 -42.46 -35.45
CA LEU A 29 28.72 -42.29 -34.59
C LEU A 29 29.95 -43.03 -35.17
N PRO A 30 31.19 -42.53 -34.99
CA PRO A 30 31.57 -41.37 -34.18
C PRO A 30 31.43 -40.04 -34.93
N LEU A 31 30.97 -39.00 -34.22
CA LEU A 31 31.04 -37.64 -34.75
C LEU A 31 32.51 -37.25 -34.97
N THR A 32 32.78 -36.61 -36.10
CA THR A 32 34.03 -35.91 -36.32
C THR A 32 34.16 -34.72 -35.34
N LYS A 33 35.40 -34.32 -35.02
CA LYS A 33 35.65 -33.12 -34.17
C LYS A 33 34.97 -31.85 -34.73
N VAL A 34 34.69 -31.80 -36.03
CA VAL A 34 33.99 -30.70 -36.69
C VAL A 34 32.50 -30.72 -36.37
N GLU A 35 31.85 -31.88 -36.45
CA GLU A 35 30.43 -32.04 -36.10
C GLU A 35 30.16 -31.77 -34.62
N GLU A 36 31.09 -32.15 -33.72
CA GLU A 36 30.93 -31.86 -32.29
C GLU A 36 30.96 -30.35 -32.00
N ARG A 37 31.87 -29.62 -32.68
CA ARG A 37 31.96 -28.16 -32.58
C ARG A 37 30.71 -27.48 -33.15
N ALA A 38 30.21 -27.96 -34.29
CA ALA A 38 28.97 -27.50 -34.91
C ALA A 38 27.78 -27.67 -33.97
N LEU A 39 27.62 -28.87 -33.41
CA LEU A 39 26.53 -29.16 -32.48
C LEU A 39 26.59 -28.30 -31.21
N LYS A 40 27.79 -28.11 -30.64
CA LYS A 40 27.98 -27.25 -29.47
C LYS A 40 27.52 -25.81 -29.74
N LYS A 41 27.79 -25.29 -30.95
CA LYS A 41 27.35 -23.97 -31.39
C LYS A 41 25.83 -23.90 -31.51
N VAL A 42 25.20 -24.89 -32.12
CA VAL A 42 23.73 -24.99 -32.25
C VAL A 42 23.06 -25.08 -30.88
N ARG A 43 23.52 -25.96 -30.00
CA ARG A 43 23.02 -26.07 -28.61
C ARG A 43 23.13 -24.75 -27.85
N ARG A 44 24.24 -24.02 -28.01
CA ARG A 44 24.42 -22.70 -27.41
C ARG A 44 23.41 -21.69 -27.96
N LYS A 45 23.19 -21.68 -29.27
CA LYS A 45 22.21 -20.79 -29.92
C LYS A 45 20.78 -21.06 -29.47
N ILE A 46 20.38 -22.33 -29.37
CA ILE A 46 19.05 -22.72 -28.85
C ILE A 46 18.89 -22.25 -27.40
N LYS A 47 19.87 -22.51 -26.52
CA LYS A 47 19.83 -22.02 -25.13
C LYS A 47 19.72 -20.50 -25.05
N ASN A 48 20.48 -19.77 -25.87
CA ASN A 48 20.42 -18.32 -25.91
C ASN A 48 19.07 -17.80 -26.40
N LYS A 49 18.47 -18.46 -27.41
CA LYS A 49 17.13 -18.12 -27.91
C LYS A 49 16.09 -18.24 -26.80
N ILE A 50 16.09 -19.36 -26.07
CA ILE A 50 15.17 -19.60 -24.95
C ILE A 50 15.40 -18.58 -23.83
N SER A 51 16.66 -18.36 -23.44
CA SER A 51 17.00 -17.40 -22.38
C SER A 51 16.59 -15.96 -22.72
N ALA A 52 16.80 -15.53 -23.97
CA ALA A 52 16.39 -14.21 -24.43
C ALA A 52 14.86 -14.07 -24.46
N GLN A 53 14.13 -15.11 -24.87
CA GLN A 53 12.68 -15.11 -24.84
C GLN A 53 12.14 -15.02 -23.41
N GLU A 54 12.68 -15.82 -22.50
CA GLU A 54 12.29 -15.82 -21.09
C GLU A 54 12.57 -14.46 -20.43
N SER A 55 13.72 -13.85 -20.73
CA SER A 55 14.06 -12.50 -20.26
C SER A 55 13.05 -11.47 -20.74
N ARG A 56 12.67 -11.51 -22.03
CA ARG A 56 11.64 -10.63 -22.59
C ARG A 56 10.28 -10.87 -21.94
N ARG A 57 9.90 -12.13 -21.73
CA ARG A 57 8.64 -12.49 -21.07
C ARG A 57 8.58 -11.91 -19.65
N LYS A 58 9.61 -12.13 -18.84
CA LYS A 58 9.68 -11.59 -17.46
C LYS A 58 9.61 -10.07 -17.43
N LYS A 59 10.28 -9.39 -18.38
CA LYS A 59 10.20 -7.93 -18.48
C LYS A 59 8.78 -7.47 -18.79
N LYS A 60 8.09 -8.15 -19.72
CA LYS A 60 6.69 -7.88 -20.07
C LYS A 60 5.76 -8.08 -18.87
N GLU A 61 5.85 -9.23 -18.21
CA GLU A 61 5.04 -9.55 -17.01
C GLU A 61 5.26 -8.54 -15.88
N TYR A 62 6.51 -8.09 -15.68
CA TYR A 62 6.82 -7.06 -14.69
C TYR A 62 6.18 -5.72 -15.01
N MET A 63 6.24 -5.28 -16.28
CA MET A 63 5.57 -4.06 -16.74
C MET A 63 4.06 -4.16 -16.57
N GLU A 64 3.44 -5.25 -17.03
CA GLU A 64 2.00 -5.48 -16.88
C GLU A 64 1.58 -5.47 -15.39
N THR A 65 2.40 -6.05 -14.52
CA THR A 65 2.15 -6.04 -13.07
C THR A 65 2.22 -4.62 -12.50
N LEU A 66 3.21 -3.81 -12.92
CA LEU A 66 3.32 -2.42 -12.49
C LEU A 66 2.13 -1.58 -12.99
N GLU A 67 1.77 -1.71 -14.25
CA GLU A 67 0.62 -1.02 -14.85
C GLU A 67 -0.67 -1.36 -14.09
N LYS A 68 -0.90 -2.65 -13.81
CA LYS A 68 -2.05 -3.11 -13.01
C LYS A 68 -2.04 -2.52 -11.59
N ARG A 69 -0.88 -2.46 -10.93
CA ARG A 69 -0.77 -1.86 -9.58
C ARG A 69 -1.08 -0.37 -9.59
N VAL A 70 -0.64 0.36 -10.62
CA VAL A 70 -0.95 1.79 -10.80
C VAL A 70 -2.45 1.98 -11.00
N GLU A 71 -3.07 1.16 -11.86
CA GLU A 71 -4.51 1.19 -12.10
C GLU A 71 -5.31 0.92 -10.81
N THR A 72 -4.98 -0.15 -10.08
CA THR A 72 -5.62 -0.47 -8.79
C THR A 72 -5.47 0.67 -7.78
N CYS A 73 -4.26 1.18 -7.59
CA CYS A 73 -4.00 2.29 -6.67
C CYS A 73 -4.76 3.56 -7.06
N SER A 74 -4.83 3.86 -8.37
CA SER A 74 -5.59 4.99 -8.89
C SER A 74 -7.09 4.84 -8.63
N SER A 75 -7.64 3.65 -8.85
CA SER A 75 -9.05 3.35 -8.56
C SER A 75 -9.37 3.47 -7.08
N GLU A 76 -8.55 2.88 -6.21
CA GLU A 76 -8.71 2.98 -4.75
C GLU A 76 -8.64 4.44 -4.27
N ASN A 77 -7.69 5.23 -4.79
CA ASN A 77 -7.56 6.64 -4.45
C ASN A 77 -8.81 7.43 -4.87
N LEU A 78 -9.38 7.15 -6.05
CA LEU A 78 -10.63 7.76 -6.49
C LEU A 78 -11.79 7.41 -5.55
N GLU A 79 -11.92 6.16 -5.13
CA GLU A 79 -12.95 5.75 -4.18
C GLU A 79 -12.79 6.41 -2.81
N LEU A 80 -11.56 6.49 -2.30
CA LEU A 80 -11.26 7.16 -1.04
C LEU A 80 -11.60 8.65 -1.09
N ARG A 81 -11.30 9.32 -2.21
CA ARG A 81 -11.69 10.72 -2.43
C ARG A 81 -13.20 10.91 -2.42
N LYS A 82 -13.95 10.05 -3.12
CA LYS A 82 -15.43 10.07 -3.10
C LYS A 82 -15.97 9.88 -1.67
N LYS A 83 -15.38 8.97 -0.89
CA LYS A 83 -15.77 8.77 0.51
C LYS A 83 -15.47 10.01 1.34
N LEU A 84 -14.29 10.61 1.20
CA LEU A 84 -13.94 11.86 1.87
C LEU A 84 -14.94 12.97 1.56
N ASP A 85 -15.25 13.21 0.27
CA ASP A 85 -16.22 14.23 -0.14
C ASP A 85 -17.61 13.98 0.49
N SER A 86 -18.05 12.72 0.52
CA SER A 86 -19.33 12.35 1.16
C SER A 86 -19.32 12.60 2.67
N LEU A 87 -18.22 12.26 3.35
CA LEU A 87 -18.06 12.48 4.79
C LEU A 87 -17.96 13.98 5.12
N GLU A 88 -17.24 14.76 4.32
CA GLU A 88 -17.16 16.21 4.49
C GLU A 88 -18.54 16.86 4.33
N ASN A 89 -19.31 16.45 3.32
CA ASN A 89 -20.66 16.97 3.10
C ASN A 89 -21.60 16.63 4.26
N THR A 90 -21.58 15.38 4.73
CA THR A 90 -22.39 14.99 5.90
C THR A 90 -21.97 15.73 7.16
N ASN A 91 -20.67 15.91 7.41
CA ASN A 91 -20.17 16.67 8.55
C ASN A 91 -20.61 18.16 8.48
N ARG A 92 -20.45 18.81 7.32
CA ARG A 92 -20.94 20.19 7.11
C ARG A 92 -22.44 20.31 7.39
N ASN A 93 -23.24 19.34 6.93
CA ASN A 93 -24.68 19.32 7.17
C ASN A 93 -25.01 19.18 8.66
N LEU A 94 -24.35 18.26 9.37
CA LEU A 94 -24.55 18.04 10.80
C LEU A 94 -24.16 19.27 11.62
N ILE A 95 -23.01 19.89 11.33
CA ILE A 95 -22.59 21.15 11.96
C ILE A 95 -23.65 22.24 11.73
N GLY A 96 -24.15 22.38 10.50
CA GLY A 96 -25.20 23.35 10.19
C GLY A 96 -26.50 23.09 10.96
N GLN A 97 -26.89 21.83 11.15
CA GLN A 97 -28.04 21.46 11.98
C GLN A 97 -27.80 21.79 13.46
N LEU A 98 -26.61 21.48 14.00
CA LEU A 98 -26.24 21.80 15.38
C LEU A 98 -26.27 23.32 15.63
N GLN A 99 -25.72 24.12 14.71
CA GLN A 99 -25.76 25.58 14.81
C GLN A 99 -27.20 26.12 14.83
N LYS A 100 -28.09 25.59 13.97
CA LYS A 100 -29.52 25.95 13.98
C LYS A 100 -30.18 25.60 15.31
N LEU A 101 -29.93 24.40 15.84
CA LEU A 101 -30.47 23.98 17.14
C LEU A 101 -29.93 24.85 18.29
N GLN A 102 -28.63 25.14 18.31
CA GLN A 102 -28.00 26.00 19.31
C GLN A 102 -28.57 27.42 19.27
N ALA A 103 -28.88 27.96 18.09
CA ALA A 103 -29.53 29.26 17.95
C ALA A 103 -30.96 29.26 18.52
N LEU A 104 -31.71 28.16 18.40
CA LEU A 104 -33.05 28.01 18.98
C LEU A 104 -33.04 27.85 20.50
N ILE A 105 -31.96 27.27 21.06
CA ILE A 105 -31.82 26.98 22.50
C ILE A 105 -31.12 28.12 23.24
N SER A 106 -30.22 28.87 22.61
CA SER A 106 -29.50 30.01 23.22
C SER A 106 -30.40 31.07 23.87
N PRO A 107 -31.57 31.45 23.32
CA PRO A 107 -32.48 32.35 24.02
C PRO A 107 -33.27 31.68 25.17
N LYS A 108 -33.31 30.33 25.23
CA LYS A 108 -33.99 29.55 26.29
C LYS A 108 -33.07 29.15 27.44
N VAL A 109 -31.76 29.11 27.22
CA VAL A 109 -30.76 29.04 28.30
C VAL A 109 -30.61 30.45 28.83
N GLN A 110 -31.54 30.80 29.70
CA GLN A 110 -31.43 31.96 30.57
C GLN A 110 -30.03 31.96 31.17
N ARG A 111 -29.37 33.13 31.07
CA ARG A 111 -28.16 33.51 31.80
C ARG A 111 -28.17 32.83 33.17
N PRO A 112 -27.04 32.32 33.69
CA PRO A 112 -27.00 31.88 35.08
C PRO A 112 -27.60 33.01 35.91
N VAL A 113 -28.73 32.70 36.54
CA VAL A 113 -29.33 33.53 37.58
C VAL A 113 -28.15 33.98 38.42
N ASN A 114 -27.94 35.30 38.52
CA ASN A 114 -26.95 35.86 39.41
C ASN A 114 -27.18 35.19 40.76
N ALA A 115 -26.40 34.16 41.08
CA ALA A 115 -26.34 33.59 42.40
C ALA A 115 -25.90 34.78 43.23
N ARG A 116 -26.84 35.33 44.00
CA ARG A 116 -26.59 36.43 44.92
C ARG A 116 -25.39 35.96 45.73
N SER A 117 -24.23 36.53 45.44
CA SER A 117 -22.98 36.12 46.03
C SER A 117 -23.10 36.42 47.51
N THR A 118 -23.44 35.42 48.33
CA THR A 118 -23.23 35.50 49.77
C THR A 118 -21.72 35.50 49.93
N GLN A 119 -21.17 36.71 49.91
CA GLN A 119 -19.74 36.96 49.97
C GLN A 119 -19.23 36.30 51.24
N THR A 120 -18.22 35.43 51.14
CA THR A 120 -17.56 34.80 52.30
C THR A 120 -17.16 35.85 53.36
N SER A 121 -16.94 37.10 52.93
CA SER A 121 -16.77 38.28 53.78
C SER A 121 -17.91 38.51 54.78
N THR A 122 -19.18 38.32 54.41
CA THR A 122 -20.32 38.46 55.33
C THR A 122 -20.27 37.43 56.46
N CYS A 123 -19.86 36.18 56.15
CA CYS A 123 -19.70 35.14 57.16
C CYS A 123 -18.55 35.48 58.13
N LEU A 124 -17.40 35.92 57.59
CA LEU A 124 -16.26 36.34 58.42
C LEU A 124 -16.58 37.55 59.30
N MET A 125 -17.34 38.53 58.79
CA MET A 125 -17.78 39.67 59.59
C MET A 125 -18.63 39.24 60.79
N VAL A 126 -19.56 38.30 60.62
CA VAL A 126 -20.39 37.79 61.74
C VAL A 126 -19.53 37.09 62.79
N VAL A 127 -18.54 36.27 62.38
CA VAL A 127 -17.62 35.60 63.31
C VAL A 127 -16.78 36.60 64.10
N VAL A 128 -16.24 37.63 63.44
CA VAL A 128 -15.45 38.69 64.09
C VAL A 128 -16.32 39.48 65.08
N LEU A 129 -17.55 39.81 64.72
CA LEU A 129 -18.50 40.52 65.58
C LEU A 129 -18.84 39.69 66.84
N CYS A 130 -19.08 38.38 66.69
CA CYS A 130 -19.30 37.49 67.83
C CYS A 130 -18.09 37.45 68.78
N PHE A 131 -16.87 37.37 68.24
CA PHE A 131 -15.65 37.38 69.05
C PHE A 131 -15.44 38.73 69.77
N ALA A 132 -15.69 39.85 69.10
CA ALA A 132 -15.55 41.18 69.68
C ALA A 132 -16.53 41.40 70.84
N VAL A 133 -17.78 40.97 70.70
CA VAL A 133 -18.77 41.03 71.79
C VAL A 133 -18.36 40.12 72.94
N PHE A 134 -17.86 38.91 72.67
CA PHE A 134 -17.47 37.96 73.71
C PHE A 134 -16.24 38.44 74.51
N VAL A 135 -15.23 38.99 73.84
CA VAL A 135 -14.03 39.55 74.49
C VAL A 135 -14.34 40.89 75.17
N GLY A 136 -15.13 41.75 74.54
CA GLY A 136 -15.53 43.04 75.10
C GLY A 136 -16.46 42.94 76.31
N SER A 137 -17.20 41.83 76.44
CA SER A 137 -18.02 41.55 77.65
C SER A 137 -17.20 40.98 78.81
N TRP A 138 -15.91 40.70 78.60
CA TRP A 138 -15.00 40.15 79.62
C TRP A 138 -13.96 41.18 80.11
N SER A 139 -14.03 42.41 79.61
CA SER A 139 -13.26 43.58 80.07
C SER A 139 -14.17 44.58 80.77
#